data_AF-A0A7X7LKN9-F1
#
_entry.id   AF-A0A7X7LKN9-F1
#
_cell.length_a   1.000
_cell.length_b   1.000
_cell.length_c   1.000
_cell.angle_alpha   90.00
_cell.angle_beta   90.00
_cell.angle_gamma   90.00
#
_symmetry.space_group_name_H-M   'P 1'
#
loop_
_entity.id
_entity.type
_entity.pdbx_description
1 polymer ?
#
loop_
_entity_poly.entity_id
_entity_poly.type
_entity_poly.pdbx_seq_one_letter_code
_entity_poly.pdbx_strand_id
1 'polypeptide(L)'
;DPVELLLRNAPEGTAAILINQPTEDQLNEFKPSELLVLDESFENFLLIPSGDVEEIALWQIEFDGTQLVRREAIYRNYDPHEEFILHLVTMRPEGGPHYELSMLSDEGEATYYIAYDGKDGTPDIEYVKYK
;
A
#
# COMPACT_ATOMS: atom_id res chain seq x y z
N ASP A 1 1.80 21.16 2.33
CA ASP A 1 2.64 19.99 2.08
C ASP A 1 2.08 19.24 0.86
N PRO A 2 2.87 18.70 -0.09
CA PRO A 2 2.35 17.90 -1.20
C PRO A 2 1.56 16.66 -0.74
N VAL A 3 1.96 16.01 0.35
CA VAL A 3 1.26 14.86 0.93
C VAL A 3 -0.12 15.27 1.45
N GLU A 4 -0.17 16.32 2.25
CA GLU A 4 -1.41 16.87 2.81
C GLU A 4 -2.40 17.29 1.70
N LEU A 5 -1.90 17.90 0.63
CA LEU A 5 -2.72 18.29 -0.52
C LEU A 5 -3.27 17.06 -1.24
N LEU A 6 -2.47 16.01 -1.40
CA LEU A 6 -2.88 14.76 -2.05
C LEU A 6 -3.98 14.06 -1.23
N LEU A 7 -3.76 13.90 0.08
CA LEU A 7 -4.73 13.29 1.01
C LEU A 7 -6.03 14.08 1.09
N ARG A 8 -5.98 15.41 1.13
CA ARG A 8 -7.17 16.26 1.18
C ARG A 8 -8.07 16.13 -0.05
N ASN A 9 -7.50 15.79 -1.20
CA ASN A 9 -8.25 15.58 -2.44
C ASN A 9 -8.65 14.12 -2.66
N ALA A 10 -8.25 13.21 -1.76
CA ALA A 10 -8.64 11.82 -1.83
C ALA A 10 -10.15 11.66 -1.56
N PRO A 11 -10.79 10.63 -2.13
CA PRO A 11 -12.16 10.30 -1.78
C PRO A 11 -12.34 10.07 -0.27
N GLU A 12 -13.54 10.33 0.25
CA GLU A 12 -13.88 10.03 1.64
C GLU A 12 -13.70 8.53 1.95
N GLY A 13 -13.23 8.24 3.18
CA GLY A 13 -12.93 6.89 3.66
C GLY A 13 -11.63 6.28 3.09
N THR A 14 -10.75 7.08 2.49
CA THR A 14 -9.45 6.63 2.01
C THR A 14 -8.48 6.40 3.17
N ALA A 15 -8.09 5.15 3.37
CA ALA A 15 -7.08 4.72 4.33
C ALA A 15 -5.65 4.98 3.83
N ALA A 16 -5.42 4.85 2.51
CA ALA A 16 -4.12 5.16 1.91
C ALA A 16 -4.23 5.43 0.40
N ILE A 17 -3.23 6.14 -0.11
CA ILE A 17 -3.02 6.38 -1.54
C ILE A 17 -1.82 5.56 -2.00
N LEU A 18 -1.98 4.84 -3.10
CA LEU A 18 -0.86 4.18 -3.78
C LEU A 18 -0.47 4.99 -5.01
N ILE A 19 0.80 5.34 -5.14
CA ILE A 19 1.37 5.90 -6.38
C ILE A 19 2.19 4.81 -7.03
N ASN A 20 1.68 4.25 -8.13
CA ASN A 20 2.31 3.15 -8.83
C ASN A 20 3.40 3.66 -9.75
N GLN A 21 4.53 2.94 -9.78
CA GLN A 21 5.69 3.30 -10.61
C GLN A 21 6.07 4.78 -10.47
N PRO A 22 6.29 5.27 -9.23
CA PRO A 22 6.60 6.67 -8.97
C PRO A 22 7.79 7.13 -9.80
N THR A 23 7.65 8.31 -10.41
CA THR A 23 8.75 8.95 -11.13
C THR A 23 9.85 9.42 -10.17
N GLU A 24 11.05 9.71 -10.70
CA GLU A 24 12.12 10.31 -9.90
C GLU A 24 11.69 11.62 -9.24
N ASP A 25 10.88 12.44 -9.94
CA ASP A 25 10.34 13.67 -9.39
C ASP A 25 9.40 13.39 -8.20
N GLN A 26 8.52 12.40 -8.32
CA GLN A 26 7.62 12.01 -7.22
C GLN A 26 8.39 11.44 -6.02
N LEU A 27 9.42 10.61 -6.26
CA LEU A 27 10.29 10.11 -5.18
C LEU A 27 11.01 11.25 -4.45
N ASN A 28 11.45 12.28 -5.18
CA ASN A 28 12.09 13.46 -4.61
C ASN A 28 11.11 14.42 -3.90
N GLU A 29 9.87 14.50 -4.39
CA GLU A 29 8.80 15.32 -3.82
C GLU A 29 8.27 14.72 -2.52
N PHE A 30 7.89 13.44 -2.55
CA PHE A 30 7.28 12.75 -1.42
C PHE A 30 8.30 12.26 -0.39
N LYS A 31 9.54 11.95 -0.81
CA LYS A 31 10.64 11.56 0.09
C LYS A 31 10.25 10.39 1.02
N PRO A 32 10.15 9.16 0.48
CA PRO A 32 9.74 8.01 1.28
C PRO A 32 10.60 7.86 2.53
N SER A 33 9.93 7.67 3.67
CA SER A 33 10.56 7.48 4.97
C SER A 33 11.30 6.15 5.03
N GLU A 34 10.74 5.13 4.36
CA GLU A 34 11.27 3.78 4.32
C GLU A 34 11.21 3.19 2.90
N LEU A 35 12.18 2.33 2.60
CA LEU A 35 12.19 1.48 1.42
C LEU A 35 12.15 0.02 1.86
N LEU A 36 11.15 -0.72 1.38
CA LEU A 36 11.01 -2.16 1.58
C LEU A 36 11.10 -2.87 0.22
N VAL A 37 12.08 -3.76 0.07
CA VAL A 37 12.28 -4.57 -1.13
C VAL A 37 11.97 -6.02 -0.78
N LEU A 38 10.90 -6.55 -1.36
CA LEU A 38 10.49 -7.94 -1.14
C LEU A 38 11.01 -8.88 -2.22
N ASP A 39 11.00 -8.41 -3.46
CA ASP A 39 11.34 -9.21 -4.64
C ASP A 39 12.32 -8.45 -5.53
N GLU A 40 13.13 -9.18 -6.29
CA GLU A 40 13.88 -8.60 -7.42
C GLU A 40 12.90 -8.22 -8.54
N SER A 41 12.32 -7.03 -8.44
CA SER A 41 11.30 -6.53 -9.35
C SER A 41 11.56 -5.08 -9.75
N PHE A 42 11.09 -4.72 -10.94
CA PHE A 42 10.96 -3.31 -11.35
C PHE A 42 9.61 -2.72 -10.91
N GLU A 43 8.71 -3.56 -10.40
CA GLU A 43 7.42 -3.13 -9.86
C GLU A 43 7.56 -2.57 -8.46
N ASN A 44 7.02 -1.37 -8.30
CA ASN A 44 7.08 -0.65 -7.05
C ASN A 44 5.98 0.41 -6.97
N PHE A 45 5.68 0.84 -5.75
CA PHE A 45 4.75 1.93 -5.48
C PHE A 45 5.09 2.65 -4.17
N LEU A 46 4.64 3.90 -4.05
CA LEU A 46 4.57 4.59 -2.77
C LEU A 46 3.24 4.29 -2.10
N LEU A 47 3.26 3.89 -0.84
CA LEU A 47 2.12 3.83 0.05
C LEU A 47 2.14 5.08 0.94
N ILE A 48 1.12 5.91 0.78
CA ILE A 48 0.92 7.13 1.57
C ILE A 48 -0.33 6.90 2.44
N PRO A 49 -0.18 6.51 3.72
CA PRO A 49 -1.30 6.34 4.63
C PRO A 49 -1.99 7.69 4.91
N SER A 50 -3.27 7.61 5.25
CA SER A 50 -4.00 8.70 5.88
C SER A 50 -3.54 8.89 7.32
N GLY A 51 -3.73 10.11 7.85
CA GLY A 51 -3.21 10.49 9.17
C GLY A 51 -3.89 9.81 10.36
N ASP A 52 -5.00 9.12 10.14
CA ASP A 52 -5.72 8.33 11.15
C ASP A 52 -5.30 6.84 11.17
N VAL A 53 -4.42 6.40 10.26
CA VAL A 53 -3.87 5.04 10.29
C VAL A 53 -2.96 4.87 11.49
N GLU A 54 -3.25 3.87 12.32
CA GLU A 54 -2.50 3.55 13.54
C GLU A 54 -1.52 2.38 13.34
N GLU A 55 -1.80 1.48 12.40
CA GLU A 55 -0.93 0.36 12.06
C GLU A 55 -0.92 0.12 10.56
N ILE A 56 0.27 -0.09 10.00
CA ILE A 56 0.48 -0.64 8.66
C ILE A 56 1.15 -1.99 8.80
N ALA A 57 0.56 -3.02 8.18
CA ALA A 57 1.14 -4.35 8.16
C ALA A 57 1.16 -4.93 6.75
N LEU A 58 2.27 -5.56 6.38
CA LEU A 58 2.37 -6.35 5.17
C LEU A 58 2.41 -7.82 5.54
N TRP A 59 1.46 -8.57 5.01
CA TRP A 59 1.29 -9.98 5.27
C TRP A 59 1.64 -10.80 4.05
N GLN A 60 2.42 -11.85 4.24
CA GLN A 60 2.43 -12.96 3.30
C GLN A 60 1.10 -13.71 3.43
N ILE A 61 0.46 -13.97 2.29
CA ILE A 61 -0.83 -14.65 2.22
C ILE A 61 -0.76 -15.88 1.33
N GLU A 62 -1.64 -16.83 1.59
CA GLU A 62 -1.77 -18.07 0.83
C GLU A 62 -3.24 -18.44 0.69
N PHE A 63 -3.61 -19.09 -0.41
CA PHE A 63 -4.95 -19.66 -0.57
C PHE A 63 -5.04 -21.03 0.08
N ASP A 64 -5.91 -21.19 1.08
CA ASP A 64 -6.06 -22.46 1.83
C ASP A 64 -7.03 -23.48 1.18
N GLY A 65 -7.52 -23.18 -0.03
CA GLY A 65 -8.56 -23.92 -0.72
C GLY A 65 -9.94 -23.28 -0.61
N THR A 66 -10.14 -22.34 0.31
CA THR A 66 -11.40 -21.59 0.48
C THR A 66 -11.22 -20.08 0.43
N GLN A 67 -10.18 -19.55 1.05
CA GLN A 67 -9.92 -18.12 1.13
C GLN A 67 -8.42 -17.83 1.22
N LEU A 68 -8.07 -16.55 1.03
CA LEU A 68 -6.73 -16.06 1.33
C LEU A 68 -6.58 -15.95 2.85
N VAL A 69 -5.49 -16.49 3.38
CA VAL A 69 -5.17 -16.47 4.81
C VAL A 69 -3.80 -15.85 5.04
N ARG A 70 -3.71 -14.96 6.03
CA ARG A 70 -2.44 -14.40 6.52
C ARG A 70 -1.58 -15.50 7.13
N ARG A 71 -0.31 -15.56 6.74
CA ARG A 71 0.68 -16.51 7.27
C ARG A 71 1.65 -15.80 8.20
N GLU A 72 2.42 -14.87 7.65
CA GLU A 72 3.48 -14.16 8.36
C GLU A 72 3.37 -12.66 8.09
N ALA A 73 3.53 -11.85 9.13
CA ALA A 73 3.71 -10.41 8.95
C ALA A 73 5.18 -10.15 8.67
N ILE A 74 5.49 -9.80 7.42
CA ILE A 74 6.87 -9.54 6.97
C ILE A 74 7.28 -8.09 7.19
N TYR A 75 6.31 -7.20 7.44
CA TYR A 75 6.53 -5.82 7.83
C TYR A 75 5.43 -5.35 8.76
N ARG A 76 5.79 -4.51 9.73
CA ARG A 76 4.86 -3.77 10.59
C ARG A 76 5.42 -2.40 10.94
N ASN A 77 4.54 -1.41 10.87
CA ASN A 77 4.74 -0.10 11.46
C ASN A 77 3.57 0.18 12.40
N TYR A 78 3.89 0.30 13.68
CA TYR A 78 2.96 0.67 14.73
C TYR A 78 3.17 2.16 15.02
N ASP A 79 2.13 2.97 14.85
CA ASP A 79 2.21 4.45 14.89
C ASP A 79 2.98 5.05 13.71
N PRO A 80 2.52 4.87 12.46
CA PRO A 80 3.08 5.60 11.33
C PRO A 80 2.79 7.10 11.53
N HIS A 81 3.84 7.88 11.77
CA HIS A 81 3.72 9.34 11.90
C HIS A 81 3.03 9.98 10.67
N GLU A 82 2.45 11.17 10.82
CA GLU A 82 1.63 11.83 9.77
C GLU A 82 2.34 12.01 8.41
N GLU A 83 3.67 12.06 8.39
CA GLU A 83 4.49 12.21 7.18
C GLU A 83 5.07 10.87 6.68
N PHE A 84 4.67 9.74 7.28
CA PHE A 84 5.20 8.43 6.94
C PHE A 84 4.83 8.04 5.51
N ILE A 85 5.81 7.62 4.73
CA ILE A 85 5.60 7.07 3.39
C ILE A 85 6.48 5.85 3.21
N LEU A 86 5.87 4.76 2.76
CA LEU A 86 6.58 3.53 2.43
C LEU A 86 6.78 3.42 0.92
N HIS A 87 8.03 3.28 0.48
CA HIS A 87 8.35 2.83 -0.87
C HIS A 87 8.45 1.31 -0.88
N LEU A 88 7.52 0.63 -1.54
CA LEU A 88 7.48 -0.83 -1.61
C LEU A 88 7.86 -1.30 -3.01
N VAL A 89 8.87 -2.16 -3.10
CA VAL A 89 9.31 -2.85 -4.32
C VAL A 89 8.92 -4.33 -4.20
N THR A 90 8.01 -4.77 -5.07
CA THR A 90 7.47 -6.14 -5.06
C THR A 90 6.80 -6.45 -6.38
N MET A 91 6.79 -7.73 -6.77
CA MET A 91 6.10 -8.20 -7.97
C MET A 91 4.57 -8.18 -7.77
N ARG A 92 3.82 -7.76 -8.79
CA ARG A 92 2.36 -7.87 -8.86
C ARG A 92 1.98 -9.08 -9.73
N PRO A 93 1.66 -10.24 -9.14
CA PRO A 93 1.30 -11.40 -9.94
C PRO A 93 -0.02 -11.19 -10.68
N GLU A 94 -0.11 -11.65 -11.93
CA GLU A 94 -1.38 -11.73 -12.70
C GLU A 94 -2.35 -12.82 -12.16
N GLY A 95 -1.87 -13.63 -11.21
CA GLY A 95 -2.60 -14.71 -10.56
C GLY A 95 -3.02 -14.38 -9.12
N GLY A 96 -2.90 -15.37 -8.23
CA GLY A 96 -3.20 -15.16 -6.82
C GLY A 96 -2.21 -14.19 -6.17
N PRO A 97 -2.68 -13.24 -5.34
CA PRO A 97 -1.78 -12.34 -4.62
C PRO A 97 -0.92 -13.11 -3.63
N HIS A 98 0.35 -12.72 -3.51
CA HIS A 98 1.27 -13.26 -2.51
C HIS A 98 1.31 -12.42 -1.23
N TYR A 99 0.94 -11.14 -1.35
CA TYR A 99 1.02 -10.18 -0.28
C TYR A 99 -0.28 -9.40 -0.13
N GLU A 100 -0.59 -9.08 1.13
CA GLU A 100 -1.70 -8.21 1.52
C GLU A 100 -1.17 -7.08 2.40
N LEU A 101 -1.46 -5.85 2.03
CA LEU A 101 -1.32 -4.68 2.89
C LEU A 101 -2.59 -4.53 3.73
N SER A 102 -2.39 -4.31 5.02
CA SER A 102 -3.42 -3.96 5.99
C SER A 102 -3.10 -2.60 6.60
N MET A 103 -4.12 -1.76 6.72
CA MET A 103 -4.09 -0.50 7.44
C MET A 103 -5.22 -0.50 8.47
N LEU A 104 -4.87 -0.36 9.75
CA LEU A 104 -5.82 -0.30 10.85
C LEU A 104 -5.99 1.15 11.32
N SER A 105 -7.23 1.55 11.57
CA SER A 105 -7.59 2.76 12.31
C SER A 105 -8.82 2.52 13.19
N ASP A 106 -9.27 3.56 13.88
CA ASP A 106 -10.55 3.59 14.59
C ASP A 106 -11.77 3.32 13.66
N GLU A 107 -11.65 3.59 12.36
CA GLU A 107 -12.71 3.29 11.36
C GLU A 107 -12.78 1.80 11.00
N GLY A 108 -11.70 1.05 11.26
CA GLY A 108 -11.59 -0.38 11.00
C GLY A 108 -10.32 -0.75 10.24
N GLU A 109 -10.38 -1.88 9.53
CA GLU A 109 -9.26 -2.40 8.75
C GLU A 109 -9.51 -2.27 7.25
N ALA A 110 -8.64 -1.54 6.56
CA ALA A 110 -8.57 -1.50 5.11
C ALA A 110 -7.54 -2.51 4.60
N THR A 111 -7.90 -3.25 3.56
CA THR A 111 -7.05 -4.31 2.99
C THR A 111 -6.78 -4.05 1.51
N TYR A 112 -5.53 -4.20 1.09
CA TYR A 112 -5.11 -4.13 -0.31
C TYR A 112 -4.31 -5.37 -0.70
N TYR A 113 -4.77 -6.10 -1.72
CA TYR A 113 -4.06 -7.25 -2.25
C TYR A 113 -3.11 -6.82 -3.37
N ILE A 114 -1.85 -7.18 -3.24
CA ILE A 114 -0.83 -6.86 -4.25
C ILE A 114 -0.94 -7.87 -5.39
N ALA A 115 -1.69 -7.51 -6.43
CA ALA A 115 -1.89 -8.31 -7.64
C ALA A 115 -2.15 -7.40 -8.85
N TYR A 116 -1.93 -7.94 -10.03
CA TYR A 116 -2.24 -7.28 -11.30
C TYR A 116 -3.63 -7.71 -11.78
N ASP A 117 -4.49 -6.75 -12.09
CA ASP A 117 -5.89 -7.03 -12.48
C ASP A 117 -6.08 -7.42 -13.95
N GLY A 118 -5.01 -7.36 -14.76
CA GLY A 118 -4.98 -7.88 -16.13
C GLY A 118 -5.79 -7.10 -17.16
N LYS A 119 -6.57 -6.09 -16.75
CA LYS A 119 -7.67 -5.57 -17.58
C LYS A 119 -7.35 -4.22 -18.19
N ASP A 120 -7.09 -3.23 -17.35
CA ASP A 120 -6.88 -1.83 -17.75
C ASP A 120 -5.45 -1.35 -17.43
N GLY A 121 -4.59 -2.28 -16.99
CA GLY A 121 -3.27 -1.97 -16.46
C GLY A 121 -3.34 -1.47 -15.02
N THR A 122 -2.16 -1.25 -14.41
CA THR A 122 -2.09 -0.63 -13.10
C THR A 122 -2.24 0.89 -13.25
N PRO A 123 -3.28 1.52 -12.66
CA PRO A 123 -3.44 2.96 -12.76
C PRO A 123 -2.32 3.69 -12.00
N ASP A 124 -1.95 4.90 -12.41
CA ASP A 124 -0.90 5.67 -11.74
C ASP A 124 -1.18 5.90 -10.25
N ILE A 125 -2.46 6.05 -9.88
CA ILE A 125 -2.91 6.27 -8.50
C ILE A 125 -4.07 5.32 -8.16
N GLU A 126 -3.96 4.66 -7.01
CA GLU A 126 -5.04 3.86 -6.40
C GLU A 126 -5.40 4.42 -5.02
N TYR A 127 -6.66 4.23 -4.61
CA TYR A 127 -7.14 4.60 -3.27
C TYR A 127 -7.57 3.35 -2.52
N VAL A 128 -6.90 3.06 -1.41
CA VAL A 128 -7.33 2.00 -0.48
C VAL A 128 -8.33 2.62 0.48
N LYS A 129 -9.47 1.95 0.69
CA LYS A 129 -10.56 2.45 1.53
C LYS A 129 -10.94 1.50 2.64
N TYR A 130 -11.40 2.06 3.76
CA TYR A 130 -12.14 1.31 4.77
C TYR A 130 -13.44 0.74 4.16
N LYS A 131 -13.90 -0.39 4.70
CA LYS A 131 -15.09 -1.10 4.22
C LYS A 131 -16.37 -0.62 4.89
#